data_AF-A0A5N5WJG6-F1
#
_entry.id   AF-A0A5N5WJG6-F1
#
_cell.length_a   1.000
_cell.length_b   1.000
_cell.length_c   1.000
_cell.angle_alpha   90.00
_cell.angle_beta   90.00
_cell.angle_gamma   90.00
#
_symmetry.space_group_name_H-M   'P 1'
#
loop_
_entity.id
_entity.type
_entity.pdbx_description
1 polymer ?
#
loop_
_entity_poly.entity_id
_entity_poly.type
_entity_poly.pdbx_seq_one_letter_code
_entity_poly.pdbx_strand_id
1 'polypeptide(L)'
;MTTQKALSRSSRKGKSVALPSNRPAFLNKTKAVSQRLQILIKREFPPVNLVIYGGHAAALVAKPLAEAAIPVILTVNRDAPDDWEKKNIIPGPPLSESPAKVLIDAGVQVGLAVKGDSKIHGQTQEARWVGKHAGLSDKQAVALVSTNIERILGAGPQGQGPETSRQAYTGGFVVWEGNPLRGEAPVVVSVHDDGRIADCWPDTTNSVLRFEVTRVETVIGSLIYFCYHRELIY
;
A
#
# COMPACT_ATOMS: atom_id res chain seq x y z
N MET A 1 28.46 -43.42 39.69
CA MET A 1 29.46 -42.33 39.78
C MET A 1 29.35 -41.47 38.54
N THR A 2 28.85 -40.26 38.74
CA THR A 2 28.52 -39.24 37.75
C THR A 2 29.78 -38.51 37.30
N THR A 3 29.95 -38.23 36.01
CA THR A 3 30.75 -37.06 35.60
C THR A 3 30.06 -36.37 34.43
N GLN A 4 29.46 -35.22 34.71
CA GLN A 4 28.90 -34.28 33.74
C GLN A 4 30.05 -33.62 32.97
N LYS A 5 30.00 -33.64 31.64
CA LYS A 5 30.87 -32.80 30.80
C LYS A 5 30.09 -31.52 30.48
N ALA A 6 30.51 -30.41 31.09
CA ALA A 6 29.86 -29.12 30.97
C ALA A 6 29.92 -28.58 29.52
N LEU A 7 28.77 -28.11 29.03
CA LEU A 7 28.62 -27.36 27.79
C LEU A 7 29.17 -25.94 27.97
N SER A 8 30.28 -25.62 27.31
CA SER A 8 30.79 -24.26 27.18
C SER A 8 29.90 -23.47 26.20
N ARG A 9 29.08 -22.54 26.71
CA ARG A 9 28.35 -21.56 25.91
C ARG A 9 29.31 -20.51 25.35
N SER A 10 29.53 -20.54 24.04
CA SER A 10 30.12 -19.43 23.29
C SER A 10 29.16 -18.24 23.34
N SER A 11 29.49 -17.25 24.18
CA SER A 11 28.81 -15.95 24.23
C SER A 11 29.20 -15.14 22.98
N ARG A 12 28.45 -15.33 21.89
CA ARG A 12 28.46 -14.37 20.78
C ARG A 12 27.65 -13.16 21.24
N LYS A 13 28.34 -12.14 21.76
CA LYS A 13 27.83 -10.77 21.82
C LYS A 13 27.48 -10.35 20.39
N GLY A 14 26.22 -10.53 20.01
CA GLY A 14 25.69 -9.97 18.77
C GLY A 14 25.80 -8.45 18.89
N LYS A 15 26.62 -7.84 18.02
CA LYS A 15 26.56 -6.39 17.80
C LYS A 15 25.12 -6.07 17.42
N SER A 16 24.42 -5.28 18.23
CA SER A 16 23.16 -4.67 17.80
C SER A 16 23.51 -3.72 16.65
N VAL A 17 23.32 -4.19 15.42
CA VAL A 17 23.32 -3.31 14.26
C VAL A 17 22.14 -2.39 14.47
N ALA A 18 22.41 -1.13 14.82
CA ALA A 18 21.38 -0.10 14.87
C ALA A 18 20.81 0.00 13.46
N LEU A 19 19.59 -0.51 13.26
CA LEU A 19 18.85 -0.29 12.04
C LEU A 19 18.65 1.23 11.94
N PRO A 20 19.02 1.87 10.81
CA PRO A 20 18.81 3.30 10.65
C PRO A 20 17.32 3.60 10.85
N SER A 21 17.01 4.42 11.84
CA SER A 21 15.65 4.64 12.38
C SER A 21 14.64 5.13 11.34
N ASN A 22 15.12 5.66 10.21
CA ASN A 22 14.28 6.30 9.20
C ASN A 22 14.00 5.44 7.95
N ARG A 23 14.52 4.21 7.86
CA ARG A 23 14.20 3.31 6.73
C ARG A 23 13.24 2.20 7.19
N PRO A 24 12.10 2.00 6.50
CA PRO A 24 11.17 0.93 6.85
C PRO A 24 11.84 -0.44 6.65
N ALA A 25 11.76 -1.28 7.68
CA ALA A 25 12.13 -2.68 7.58
C ALA A 25 10.91 -3.48 7.09
N PHE A 26 11.03 -4.09 5.91
CA PHE A 26 9.98 -4.95 5.35
C PHE A 26 10.14 -6.37 5.84
N LEU A 27 9.08 -6.90 6.44
CA LEU A 27 9.01 -8.31 6.79
C LEU A 27 7.97 -9.01 5.94
N ASN A 28 8.48 -9.80 4.98
CA ASN A 28 7.67 -10.68 4.15
C ASN A 28 7.57 -12.05 4.84
N LYS A 29 6.46 -12.30 5.55
CA LYS A 29 6.17 -13.59 6.16
C LYS A 29 4.68 -13.94 6.05
N THR A 30 4.43 -15.17 5.63
CA THR A 30 3.08 -15.71 5.41
C THR A 30 2.37 -16.12 6.71
N LYS A 31 3.10 -16.56 7.74
CA LYS A 31 2.54 -17.13 8.98
C LYS A 31 2.04 -16.07 9.97
N ALA A 32 0.85 -16.27 10.55
CA ALA A 32 0.33 -15.47 11.65
C ALA A 32 1.24 -15.48 12.89
N VAL A 33 1.84 -16.63 13.20
CA VAL A 33 2.81 -16.78 14.31
C VAL A 33 4.03 -15.88 14.09
N SER A 34 4.52 -15.80 12.86
CA SER A 34 5.62 -14.89 12.53
C SER A 34 5.21 -13.43 12.70
N GLN A 35 3.97 -13.07 12.42
CA GLN A 35 3.50 -11.68 12.61
C GLN A 35 3.34 -11.33 14.10
N ARG A 36 2.92 -12.27 14.94
CA ARG A 36 2.93 -12.08 16.40
C ARG A 36 4.34 -11.82 16.93
N LEU A 37 5.34 -12.55 16.45
CA LEU A 37 6.74 -12.29 16.81
C LEU A 37 7.19 -10.89 16.38
N GLN A 38 6.75 -10.43 15.22
CA GLN A 38 7.06 -9.09 14.71
C GLN A 38 6.47 -7.97 15.57
N ILE A 39 5.25 -8.18 16.07
CA ILE A 39 4.63 -7.29 17.06
C ILE A 39 5.47 -7.25 18.36
N LEU A 40 5.97 -8.40 18.84
CA LEU A 40 6.83 -8.44 20.01
C LEU A 40 8.15 -7.67 19.78
N ILE A 41 8.75 -7.82 18.60
CA ILE A 41 9.97 -7.08 18.23
C ILE A 41 9.70 -5.56 18.20
N LYS A 42 8.57 -5.12 17.64
CA LYS A 42 8.21 -3.70 17.62
C LYS A 42 7.97 -3.13 19.02
N ARG A 43 7.42 -3.94 19.94
CA ARG A 43 7.26 -3.56 21.35
C ARG A 43 8.59 -3.44 22.08
N GLU A 44 9.53 -4.35 21.81
CA GLU A 44 10.88 -4.33 22.39
C GLU A 44 11.76 -3.20 21.81
N PHE A 45 11.57 -2.87 20.53
CA PHE A 45 12.29 -1.82 19.82
C PHE A 45 11.34 -0.79 19.18
N PRO A 46 10.69 0.08 19.98
CA PRO A 46 9.74 1.08 19.48
C PRO A 46 10.24 1.99 18.34
N PRO A 47 11.53 2.41 18.29
CA PRO A 47 12.04 3.28 17.23
C PRO A 47 12.09 2.65 15.84
N VAL A 48 11.97 1.32 15.72
CA VAL A 48 12.08 0.63 14.43
C VAL A 48 10.82 0.88 13.61
N ASN A 49 10.95 1.48 12.42
CA ASN A 49 9.85 1.56 11.47
C ASN A 49 9.65 0.18 10.82
N LEU A 50 8.59 -0.53 11.22
CA LEU A 50 8.33 -1.90 10.79
C LEU A 50 7.08 -1.94 9.91
N VAL A 51 7.20 -2.56 8.73
CA VAL A 51 6.09 -2.70 7.77
C VAL A 51 5.89 -4.18 7.44
N ILE A 52 4.65 -4.66 7.53
CA ILE A 52 4.29 -5.99 7.03
C ILE A 52 4.09 -5.88 5.52
N TYR A 53 4.85 -6.66 4.75
CA TYR A 53 4.65 -6.78 3.31
C TYR A 53 4.07 -8.16 2.97
N GLY A 54 3.08 -8.19 2.09
CA GLY A 54 2.39 -9.41 1.66
C GLY A 54 1.15 -9.71 2.50
N GLY A 55 1.29 -9.80 3.82
CA GLY A 55 0.16 -9.71 4.75
C GLY A 55 -0.89 -10.83 4.73
N HIS A 56 -0.60 -12.01 4.16
CA HIS A 56 -1.53 -13.14 4.02
C HIS A 56 -2.35 -13.49 5.26
N ALA A 57 -1.71 -13.49 6.43
CA ALA A 57 -2.35 -13.78 7.70
C ALA A 57 -2.54 -12.53 8.59
N ALA A 58 -2.35 -11.33 8.04
CA ALA A 58 -2.39 -10.08 8.80
C ALA A 58 -3.79 -9.78 9.35
N ALA A 59 -4.82 -10.09 8.57
CA ALA A 59 -6.19 -9.92 9.02
C ALA A 59 -6.52 -10.76 10.28
N LEU A 60 -5.85 -11.91 10.49
CA LEU A 60 -6.03 -12.74 11.70
C LEU A 60 -5.45 -12.11 12.97
N VAL A 61 -4.58 -11.10 12.82
CA VAL A 61 -3.91 -10.40 13.91
C VAL A 61 -4.10 -8.88 13.79
N ALA A 62 -5.19 -8.44 13.16
CA ALA A 62 -5.45 -7.04 12.83
C ALA A 62 -5.44 -6.12 14.06
N LYS A 63 -6.13 -6.51 15.14
CA LYS A 63 -6.17 -5.73 16.39
C LYS A 63 -4.77 -5.54 17.02
N PRO A 64 -3.96 -6.60 17.24
CA PRO A 64 -2.57 -6.44 17.67
C PRO A 64 -1.69 -5.59 16.76
N LEU A 65 -1.90 -5.62 15.44
CA LEU A 65 -1.17 -4.79 14.49
C LEU A 65 -1.52 -3.30 14.66
N ALA A 66 -2.81 -2.99 14.83
CA ALA A 66 -3.28 -1.63 15.08
C ALA A 66 -2.75 -1.09 16.41
N GLU A 67 -2.82 -1.88 17.49
CA GLU A 67 -2.27 -1.51 18.81
C GLU A 67 -0.76 -1.22 18.77
N ALA A 68 -0.01 -1.89 17.89
CA ALA A 68 1.42 -1.69 17.72
C ALA A 68 1.78 -0.63 16.66
N ALA A 69 0.78 0.01 16.05
CA ALA A 69 0.94 0.94 14.93
C ALA A 69 1.79 0.38 13.79
N ILE A 70 1.60 -0.89 13.45
CA ILE A 70 2.34 -1.56 12.37
C ILE A 70 1.50 -1.51 11.09
N PRO A 71 1.92 -0.75 10.06
CA PRO A 71 1.23 -0.73 8.77
C PRO A 71 1.40 -2.04 7.98
N VAL A 72 0.46 -2.28 7.08
CA VAL A 72 0.44 -3.46 6.20
C VAL A 72 0.34 -3.03 4.75
N ILE A 73 1.29 -3.47 3.93
CA ILE A 73 1.17 -3.48 2.46
C ILE A 73 0.68 -4.87 2.05
N LEU A 74 -0.62 -4.97 1.78
CA LEU A 74 -1.27 -6.21 1.41
C LEU A 74 -1.05 -6.47 -0.09
N THR A 75 -0.45 -7.62 -0.42
CA THR A 75 -0.23 -7.99 -1.83
C THR A 75 -1.27 -8.97 -2.37
N VAL A 76 -2.17 -9.42 -1.50
CA VAL A 76 -3.12 -10.49 -1.76
C VAL A 76 -4.46 -10.18 -1.11
N ASN A 77 -5.38 -9.60 -1.89
CA ASN A 77 -6.70 -9.20 -1.39
C ASN A 77 -7.73 -10.32 -1.46
N ARG A 78 -7.50 -11.29 -2.34
CA ARG A 78 -8.38 -12.41 -2.69
C ARG A 78 -7.56 -13.69 -2.86
N ASP A 79 -6.80 -14.04 -1.82
CA ASP A 79 -5.91 -15.19 -1.89
C ASP A 79 -6.63 -16.51 -1.65
N ALA A 80 -6.06 -17.58 -2.21
CA ALA A 80 -6.46 -18.94 -1.90
C ALA A 80 -5.32 -19.65 -1.15
N PRO A 81 -5.64 -20.65 -0.29
CA PRO A 81 -4.62 -21.49 0.29
C PRO A 81 -3.93 -22.32 -0.80
N ASP A 82 -2.72 -21.93 -1.17
CA ASP A 82 -1.83 -22.66 -2.09
C ASP A 82 -0.78 -23.50 -1.34
N ASP A 83 -0.45 -23.11 -0.10
CA ASP A 83 0.44 -23.83 0.81
C ASP A 83 -0.20 -24.05 2.20
N TRP A 84 0.33 -25.00 2.97
CA TRP A 84 -0.16 -25.33 4.32
C TRP A 84 -0.19 -24.13 5.27
N GLU A 85 0.77 -23.22 5.10
CA GLU A 85 0.87 -21.94 5.79
C GLU A 85 -0.37 -21.06 5.68
N LYS A 86 -1.11 -21.20 4.58
CA LYS A 86 -2.26 -20.38 4.25
C LYS A 86 -3.59 -21.03 4.64
N LYS A 87 -3.60 -22.19 5.31
CA LYS A 87 -4.84 -22.93 5.63
C LYS A 87 -5.88 -22.14 6.45
N ASN A 88 -5.45 -21.13 7.20
CA ASN A 88 -6.31 -20.33 8.10
C ASN A 88 -6.50 -18.89 7.59
N ILE A 89 -6.12 -18.55 6.35
CA ILE A 89 -6.30 -17.18 5.83
C ILE A 89 -7.79 -16.83 5.75
N ILE A 90 -8.07 -15.53 5.70
CA ILE A 90 -9.41 -15.05 5.35
C ILE A 90 -9.49 -15.03 3.82
N PRO A 91 -10.32 -15.88 3.18
CA PRO A 91 -10.36 -15.98 1.72
C PRO A 91 -11.03 -14.76 1.05
N GLY A 92 -11.76 -13.95 1.81
CA GLY A 92 -12.56 -12.85 1.29
C GLY A 92 -13.94 -13.27 0.77
N PRO A 93 -14.70 -12.33 0.21
CA PRO A 93 -16.04 -12.57 -0.31
C PRO A 93 -16.06 -13.58 -1.46
N PRO A 94 -17.12 -14.40 -1.60
CA PRO A 94 -18.36 -14.39 -0.80
C PRO A 94 -18.27 -15.17 0.52
N LEU A 95 -17.17 -15.89 0.79
CA LEU A 95 -17.07 -16.83 1.91
C LEU A 95 -16.83 -16.14 3.26
N SER A 96 -16.24 -14.93 3.25
CA SER A 96 -15.89 -14.17 4.45
C SER A 96 -15.76 -12.68 4.13
N GLU A 97 -15.54 -11.85 5.14
CA GLU A 97 -15.17 -10.45 4.92
C GLU A 97 -13.84 -10.31 4.19
N SER A 98 -13.65 -9.20 3.47
CA SER A 98 -12.37 -8.92 2.81
C SER A 98 -11.23 -8.81 3.84
N PRO A 99 -10.06 -9.43 3.61
CA PRO A 99 -8.90 -9.27 4.50
C PRO A 99 -8.50 -7.81 4.70
N ALA A 100 -8.61 -7.01 3.62
CA ALA A 100 -8.36 -5.57 3.68
C ALA A 100 -9.41 -4.86 4.56
N LYS A 101 -10.69 -5.24 4.46
CA LYS A 101 -11.76 -4.72 5.33
C LYS A 101 -11.43 -4.98 6.80
N VAL A 102 -11.09 -6.21 7.16
CA VAL A 102 -10.77 -6.58 8.56
C VAL A 102 -9.61 -5.75 9.12
N LEU A 103 -8.58 -5.49 8.31
CA LEU A 103 -7.45 -4.63 8.69
C LEU A 103 -7.87 -3.16 8.88
N ILE A 104 -8.64 -2.62 7.92
CA ILE A 104 -9.11 -1.23 7.93
C ILE A 104 -10.04 -1.01 9.13
N ASP A 105 -10.99 -1.91 9.37
CA ASP A 105 -11.93 -1.82 10.49
C ASP A 105 -11.22 -1.91 11.85
N ALA A 106 -10.10 -2.63 11.93
CA ALA A 106 -9.26 -2.68 13.12
C ALA A 106 -8.41 -1.42 13.34
N GLY A 107 -8.40 -0.47 12.39
CA GLY A 107 -7.58 0.75 12.46
C GLY A 107 -6.14 0.57 11.96
N VAL A 108 -5.84 -0.50 11.24
CA VAL A 108 -4.52 -0.71 10.63
C VAL A 108 -4.37 0.21 9.41
N GLN A 109 -3.23 0.88 9.28
CA GLN A 109 -2.90 1.59 8.04
C GLN A 109 -2.57 0.57 6.94
N VAL A 110 -3.42 0.53 5.91
CA VAL A 110 -3.31 -0.44 4.81
C VAL A 110 -2.90 0.26 3.50
N GLY A 111 -1.92 -0.33 2.83
CA GLY A 111 -1.63 -0.09 1.42
C GLY A 111 -1.81 -1.36 0.59
N LEU A 112 -2.01 -1.22 -0.71
CA LEU A 112 -2.14 -2.34 -1.64
C LEU A 112 -0.97 -2.36 -2.63
N ALA A 113 -0.41 -3.54 -2.82
CA ALA A 113 0.56 -3.82 -3.86
C ALA A 113 0.14 -5.05 -4.65
N VAL A 114 0.74 -5.23 -5.83
CA VAL A 114 0.54 -6.41 -6.67
C VAL A 114 1.87 -7.14 -6.84
N LYS A 115 1.83 -8.47 -6.89
CA LYS A 115 3.02 -9.29 -7.07
C LYS A 115 3.23 -9.63 -8.55
N GLY A 116 4.34 -9.16 -9.10
CA GLY A 116 4.77 -9.44 -10.48
C GLY A 116 4.38 -8.32 -11.45
N ASP A 117 5.29 -7.99 -12.36
CA ASP A 117 5.20 -6.84 -13.26
C ASP A 117 3.98 -6.93 -14.19
N SER A 118 3.64 -8.15 -14.61
CA SER A 118 2.47 -8.45 -15.41
C SER A 118 1.14 -8.22 -14.69
N LYS A 119 1.12 -7.82 -13.41
CA LYS A 119 -0.10 -7.50 -12.66
C LYS A 119 -0.22 -6.02 -12.30
N ILE A 120 0.78 -5.19 -12.63
CA ILE A 120 0.81 -3.75 -12.29
C ILE A 120 -0.42 -3.03 -12.83
N HIS A 121 -0.82 -3.32 -14.07
CA HIS A 121 -2.01 -2.73 -14.70
C HIS A 121 -3.32 -3.05 -13.94
N GLY A 122 -3.35 -4.09 -13.12
CA GLY A 122 -4.51 -4.47 -12.32
C GLY A 122 -4.60 -3.77 -10.95
N GLN A 123 -3.64 -2.91 -10.59
CA GLN A 123 -3.59 -2.35 -9.23
C GLN A 123 -4.81 -1.47 -8.89
N THR A 124 -5.32 -0.69 -9.85
CA THR A 124 -6.55 0.11 -9.68
C THR A 124 -7.80 -0.77 -9.55
N GLN A 125 -7.81 -1.93 -10.21
CA GLN A 125 -8.88 -2.92 -10.07
C GLN A 125 -8.88 -3.55 -8.67
N GLU A 126 -7.71 -3.84 -8.11
CA GLU A 126 -7.57 -4.31 -6.74
C GLU A 126 -8.04 -3.26 -5.72
N ALA A 127 -7.71 -1.99 -5.94
CA ALA A 127 -8.23 -0.87 -5.14
C ALA A 127 -9.76 -0.77 -5.22
N ARG A 128 -10.35 -0.86 -6.41
CA ARG A 128 -11.82 -0.89 -6.58
C ARG A 128 -12.46 -2.05 -5.84
N TRP A 129 -11.88 -3.25 -5.96
CA TRP A 129 -12.39 -4.44 -5.31
C TRP A 129 -12.42 -4.28 -3.80
N VAL A 130 -11.32 -3.80 -3.20
CA VAL A 130 -11.27 -3.49 -1.77
C VAL A 130 -12.26 -2.39 -1.43
N GLY A 131 -12.33 -1.30 -2.20
CA GLY A 131 -13.26 -0.21 -1.96
C GLY A 131 -14.71 -0.67 -1.88
N LYS A 132 -15.14 -1.52 -2.81
CA LYS A 132 -16.48 -2.13 -2.81
C LYS A 132 -16.72 -2.99 -1.57
N HIS A 133 -15.78 -3.87 -1.23
CA HIS A 133 -15.99 -4.87 -0.18
C HIS A 133 -15.67 -4.36 1.24
N ALA A 134 -14.97 -3.24 1.37
CA ALA A 134 -14.71 -2.55 2.63
C ALA A 134 -15.62 -1.33 2.85
N GLY A 135 -16.48 -0.97 1.89
CA GLY A 135 -17.39 0.17 2.01
C GLY A 135 -16.67 1.52 1.97
N LEU A 136 -15.59 1.62 1.18
CA LEU A 136 -14.79 2.83 1.05
C LEU A 136 -15.32 3.72 -0.07
N SER A 137 -15.14 5.03 0.09
CA SER A 137 -15.28 5.98 -1.01
C SER A 137 -14.20 5.78 -2.09
N ASP A 138 -14.45 6.25 -3.31
CA ASP A 138 -13.47 6.23 -4.41
C ASP A 138 -12.13 6.86 -3.99
N LYS A 139 -12.19 7.98 -3.27
CA LYS A 139 -11.00 8.67 -2.71
C LYS A 139 -10.20 7.76 -1.79
N GLN A 140 -10.87 7.06 -0.87
CA GLN A 140 -10.23 6.13 0.06
C GLN A 140 -9.67 4.90 -0.67
N ALA A 141 -10.38 4.38 -1.67
CA ALA A 141 -9.92 3.26 -2.48
C ALA A 141 -8.64 3.62 -3.27
N VAL A 142 -8.62 4.80 -3.91
CA VAL A 142 -7.41 5.34 -4.55
C VAL A 142 -6.26 5.50 -3.55
N ALA A 143 -6.54 6.00 -2.34
CA ALA A 143 -5.54 6.20 -1.30
C ALA A 143 -4.76 4.91 -0.97
N LEU A 144 -5.41 3.74 -1.05
CA LEU A 144 -4.79 2.45 -0.76
C LEU A 144 -3.59 2.13 -1.67
N VAL A 145 -3.59 2.61 -2.92
CA VAL A 145 -2.53 2.34 -3.91
C VAL A 145 -1.62 3.54 -4.14
N SER A 146 -1.80 4.62 -3.38
CA SER A 146 -1.10 5.89 -3.56
C SER A 146 -0.62 6.45 -2.21
N THR A 147 -1.34 7.42 -1.66
CA THR A 147 -0.99 8.19 -0.46
C THR A 147 -0.79 7.33 0.79
N ASN A 148 -1.48 6.20 0.91
CA ASN A 148 -1.23 5.27 2.01
C ASN A 148 0.14 4.62 1.88
N ILE A 149 0.57 4.26 0.67
CA ILE A 149 1.91 3.72 0.42
C ILE A 149 2.95 4.78 0.78
N GLU A 150 2.80 6.01 0.30
CA GLU A 150 3.71 7.12 0.64
C GLU A 150 3.85 7.31 2.16
N ARG A 151 2.73 7.30 2.88
CA ARG A 151 2.71 7.45 4.34
C ARG A 151 3.35 6.25 5.05
N ILE A 152 3.12 5.02 4.58
CA ILE A 152 3.77 3.81 5.12
C ILE A 152 5.28 3.86 4.92
N LEU A 153 5.74 4.36 3.77
CA LEU A 153 7.15 4.46 3.42
C LEU A 153 7.85 5.68 4.05
N GLY A 154 7.10 6.57 4.70
CA GLY A 154 7.63 7.81 5.27
C GLY A 154 7.97 8.89 4.22
N ALA A 155 7.44 8.74 3.00
CA ALA A 155 7.66 9.64 1.85
C ALA A 155 6.54 10.68 1.66
N GLY A 156 5.44 10.60 2.41
CA GLY A 156 4.34 11.57 2.35
C GLY A 156 4.62 12.85 3.15
N PRO A 157 3.83 13.93 2.98
CA PRO A 157 3.97 15.16 3.75
C PRO A 157 3.91 14.86 5.25
N GLN A 158 5.05 15.00 5.92
CA GLN A 158 5.18 14.83 7.37
C GLN A 158 4.50 16.02 8.05
N GLY A 159 3.18 15.93 8.23
CA GLY A 159 2.36 16.84 9.03
C GLY A 159 2.43 18.32 8.66
N GLN A 160 1.36 18.85 8.06
CA GLN A 160 1.06 20.29 8.15
C GLN A 160 -0.40 20.55 7.81
N GLY A 161 -1.20 20.77 8.87
CA GLY A 161 -2.31 21.73 8.95
C GLY A 161 -3.51 21.64 7.99
N PRO A 162 -4.64 22.29 8.35
CA PRO A 162 -5.73 22.52 7.42
C PRO A 162 -5.31 23.56 6.37
N GLU A 163 -5.36 23.11 5.12
CA GLU A 163 -5.83 23.84 3.93
C GLU A 163 -5.66 25.36 3.95
N THR A 164 -4.47 25.86 3.63
CA THR A 164 -4.33 27.24 3.16
C THR A 164 -3.24 27.37 2.10
N SER A 165 -3.65 27.94 0.99
CA SER A 165 -2.84 28.38 -0.16
C SER A 165 -2.56 27.34 -1.25
N ARG A 166 -2.56 27.90 -2.46
CA ARG A 166 -2.42 27.33 -3.81
C ARG A 166 -1.01 26.74 -4.01
N GLN A 167 -0.56 25.87 -3.10
CA GLN A 167 0.75 25.24 -3.20
C GLN A 167 0.76 24.27 -4.37
N ALA A 168 1.70 24.49 -5.29
CA ALA A 168 1.96 23.59 -6.40
C ALA A 168 2.21 22.19 -5.83
N TYR A 169 1.49 21.20 -6.35
CA TYR A 169 1.68 19.81 -5.98
C TYR A 169 3.12 19.39 -6.28
N THR A 170 3.87 19.00 -5.26
CA THR A 170 5.23 18.49 -5.37
C THR A 170 5.17 16.97 -5.29
N GLY A 171 4.96 16.31 -6.43
CA GLY A 171 4.88 14.86 -6.52
C GLY A 171 4.59 14.39 -7.94
N GLY A 172 4.82 13.11 -8.20
CA GLY A 172 4.45 12.49 -9.46
C GLY A 172 2.94 12.27 -9.54
N PHE A 173 2.36 12.41 -10.73
CA PHE A 173 0.92 12.20 -10.93
C PHE A 173 0.64 11.50 -12.24
N VAL A 174 -0.55 10.91 -12.31
CA VAL A 174 -1.05 10.22 -13.50
C VAL A 174 -2.42 10.78 -13.85
N VAL A 175 -2.63 11.08 -15.12
CA VAL A 175 -3.90 11.53 -15.67
C VAL A 175 -4.57 10.36 -16.36
N TRP A 176 -5.84 10.15 -16.01
CA TRP A 176 -6.66 9.08 -16.54
C TRP A 176 -7.83 9.67 -17.34
N GLU A 177 -8.20 9.02 -18.43
CA GLU A 177 -9.45 9.33 -19.13
C GLU A 177 -10.60 8.65 -18.37
N GLY A 178 -11.30 9.43 -17.55
CA GLY A 178 -12.34 8.92 -16.66
C GLY A 178 -11.82 8.37 -15.33
N ASN A 179 -12.58 7.46 -14.72
CA ASN A 179 -12.31 6.96 -13.36
C ASN A 179 -11.53 5.63 -13.39
N PRO A 180 -10.28 5.58 -12.90
CA PRO A 180 -9.45 4.37 -12.92
C PRO A 180 -10.03 3.19 -12.14
N LEU A 181 -10.91 3.45 -11.16
CA LEU A 181 -11.59 2.39 -10.43
C LEU A 181 -12.67 1.70 -11.27
N ARG A 182 -13.08 2.24 -12.42
CA ARG A 182 -14.08 1.59 -13.28
C ARG A 182 -13.50 0.53 -14.21
N GLY A 183 -12.17 0.43 -14.32
CA GLY A 183 -11.47 -0.62 -15.07
C GLY A 183 -11.32 -0.34 -16.57
N GLU A 184 -11.67 0.86 -17.02
CA GLU A 184 -11.73 1.23 -18.43
C GLU A 184 -11.07 2.57 -18.73
N ALA A 185 -10.49 3.23 -17.73
CA ALA A 185 -9.81 4.50 -17.95
C ALA A 185 -8.40 4.20 -18.51
N PRO A 186 -8.06 4.61 -19.75
CA PRO A 186 -6.66 4.62 -20.17
C PRO A 186 -5.87 5.68 -19.41
N VAL A 187 -4.58 5.38 -19.19
CA VAL A 187 -3.62 6.40 -18.76
C VAL A 187 -3.31 7.28 -19.97
N VAL A 188 -3.43 8.59 -19.79
CA VAL A 188 -3.22 9.56 -20.85
C VAL A 188 -1.85 10.21 -20.74
N VAL A 189 -1.43 10.53 -19.52
CA VAL A 189 -0.08 11.02 -19.24
C VAL A 189 0.34 10.62 -17.83
N SER A 190 1.62 10.28 -17.68
CA SER A 190 2.28 10.12 -16.40
C SER A 190 3.40 11.14 -16.28
N VAL A 191 3.50 11.76 -15.11
CA VAL A 191 4.45 12.85 -14.82
C VAL A 191 5.21 12.48 -13.56
N HIS A 192 6.54 12.58 -13.63
CA HIS A 192 7.43 12.39 -12.50
C HIS A 192 7.30 13.52 -11.47
N ASP A 193 7.87 13.30 -10.29
CA ASP A 193 7.94 14.28 -9.21
C ASP A 193 8.70 15.56 -9.56
N ASP A 194 9.64 15.48 -10.50
CA ASP A 194 10.36 16.61 -11.07
C ASP A 194 9.62 17.33 -12.22
N GLY A 195 8.37 16.93 -12.50
CA GLY A 195 7.54 17.53 -13.53
C GLY A 195 7.82 17.06 -14.95
N ARG A 196 8.79 16.13 -15.16
CA ARG A 196 9.02 15.55 -16.48
C ARG A 196 7.92 14.55 -16.83
N ILE A 197 7.44 14.63 -18.06
CA ILE A 197 6.55 13.62 -18.63
C ILE A 197 7.32 12.30 -18.72
N ALA A 198 6.82 11.28 -18.02
CA ALA A 198 7.38 9.94 -18.02
C ALA A 198 6.91 9.15 -19.24
N ASP A 199 5.60 9.24 -19.54
CA ASP A 199 4.96 8.54 -20.65
C ASP A 199 3.64 9.24 -21.04
N CYS A 200 3.29 9.16 -22.32
CA CYS A 200 2.10 9.79 -22.90
C CYS A 200 1.41 8.84 -23.88
N TRP A 201 0.08 8.79 -23.84
CA TRP A 201 -0.72 8.03 -24.77
C TRP A 201 -1.91 8.85 -25.32
N PRO A 202 -2.16 8.87 -26.64
CA PRO A 202 -1.40 8.20 -27.69
C PRO A 202 -0.06 8.88 -28.00
N ASP A 203 0.98 8.10 -28.28
CA ASP A 203 2.31 8.58 -28.66
C ASP A 203 2.27 9.19 -30.08
N THR A 204 1.91 10.48 -30.14
CA THR A 204 1.74 11.21 -31.41
C THR A 204 2.48 12.53 -31.32
N THR A 205 3.35 12.80 -32.28
CA THR A 205 4.35 13.88 -32.24
C THR A 205 3.79 15.30 -32.41
N ASN A 206 2.46 15.50 -32.46
CA ASN A 206 1.82 16.81 -32.64
C ASN A 206 0.41 16.89 -32.01
N SER A 207 0.05 16.00 -31.09
CA SER A 207 -1.27 16.04 -30.44
C SER A 207 -1.31 17.14 -29.39
N VAL A 208 -2.20 18.13 -29.60
CA VAL A 208 -2.54 19.12 -28.58
C VAL A 208 -3.63 18.52 -27.72
N LEU A 209 -3.24 17.98 -26.56
CA LEU A 209 -4.19 17.51 -25.58
C LEU A 209 -4.95 18.70 -24.96
N ARG A 210 -6.14 18.98 -25.47
CA ARG A 210 -7.08 19.93 -24.86
C ARG A 210 -7.96 19.20 -23.86
N PHE A 211 -7.56 19.24 -22.60
CA PHE A 211 -8.40 18.76 -21.50
C PHE A 211 -9.09 19.94 -20.84
N GLU A 212 -10.42 19.90 -20.78
CA GLU A 212 -11.16 20.70 -19.82
C GLU A 212 -11.28 19.87 -18.54
N VAL A 213 -10.47 20.24 -17.53
CA VAL A 213 -10.46 19.55 -16.24
C VAL A 213 -11.79 19.83 -15.53
N THR A 214 -12.75 18.94 -15.74
CA THR A 214 -14.13 19.08 -15.24
C THR A 214 -14.25 18.77 -13.75
N ARG A 215 -13.31 18.00 -13.19
CA ARG A 215 -13.25 17.69 -11.76
C ARG A 215 -11.83 17.30 -11.31
N VAL A 216 -11.21 18.10 -10.45
CA VAL A 216 -9.98 17.73 -9.73
C VAL A 216 -10.39 17.17 -8.37
N GLU A 217 -10.20 15.88 -8.15
CA GLU A 217 -10.29 15.32 -6.81
C GLU A 217 -8.88 15.17 -6.23
N THR A 218 -8.53 16.12 -5.37
CA THR A 218 -7.27 16.08 -4.63
C THR A 218 -7.35 14.98 -3.56
N VAL A 219 -6.61 13.89 -3.77
CA VAL A 219 -6.27 12.95 -2.70
C VAL A 219 -4.99 13.45 -2.06
N ILE A 220 -5.01 13.67 -0.75
CA ILE A 220 -3.90 14.29 0.00
C ILE A 220 -2.64 13.44 -0.19
N GLY A 221 -1.72 13.90 -1.06
CA GLY A 221 -0.44 13.25 -1.39
C GLY A 221 -0.31 12.76 -2.84
N SER A 222 -1.40 12.54 -3.57
CA SER A 222 -1.36 12.12 -4.98
C SER A 222 -2.52 12.74 -5.76
N LEU A 223 -2.22 13.58 -6.75
CA LEU A 223 -3.24 14.07 -7.67
C LEU A 223 -3.58 12.98 -8.69
N ILE A 224 -4.84 12.53 -8.67
CA ILE A 224 -5.42 11.81 -9.80
C ILE A 224 -6.35 12.79 -10.49
N TYR A 225 -5.98 13.17 -11.71
CA TYR A 225 -6.84 13.99 -12.54
C TYR A 225 -7.82 13.07 -13.29
N PHE A 226 -9.11 13.31 -13.08
CA PHE A 226 -10.19 12.70 -13.84
C PHE A 226 -10.51 13.62 -15.00
N CYS A 227 -10.19 13.21 -16.23
CA CYS A 227 -10.66 13.95 -17.39
C CYS A 227 -11.96 13.31 -17.90
N TYR A 228 -13.07 14.05 -17.84
CA TYR A 228 -14.32 13.64 -18.49
C TYR A 228 -14.45 14.35 -19.84
N HIS A 229 -14.75 13.56 -20.86
CA HIS A 229 -14.71 13.94 -22.26
C HIS A 229 -16.00 14.69 -22.69
N ARG A 230 -15.85 15.76 -23.49
CA ARG A 230 -16.88 16.27 -24.42
C ARG A 230 -16.20 16.51 -25.77
N GLU A 231 -16.46 15.59 -26.71
CA GLU A 231 -16.14 15.61 -28.15
C GLU A 231 -14.66 15.66 -28.61
N LEU A 232 -14.29 14.67 -29.44
CA LEU A 232 -13.03 14.55 -30.18
C LEU A 232 -13.40 14.98 -31.59
N ILE A 233 -12.94 16.16 -32.00
CA ILE A 233 -12.98 16.57 -33.40
C ILE A 233 -11.61 16.20 -33.96
N TYR A 234 -11.59 15.26 -34.90
CA TYR A 234 -10.42 14.90 -35.71
C TYR A 234 -10.01 16.04 -36.65
#